data_AF-R7SVL8-F1
#
_entry.id   AF-R7SVL8-F1
#
_cell.length_a   1.000
_cell.length_b   1.000
_cell.length_c   1.000
_cell.angle_alpha   90.00
_cell.angle_beta   90.00
_cell.angle_gamma   90.00
#
_symmetry.space_group_name_H-M   'P 1'
#
loop_
_entity.id
_entity.type
_entity.pdbx_description
1 polymer ?
#
loop_
_entity_poly.entity_id
_entity_poly.type
_entity_poly.pdbx_seq_one_letter_code
_entity_poly.pdbx_strand_id
1 'polypeptide(L)'
;MSTYDPTLVKTVYEFFVGNYCSITSNVFYIYDCLLTLDDEVEFFWKRPFTGATALFLFNRYLALADVLTLFFSWSGQNAWYSDAAAWYNNDRSCAIDERITLAIVYLQLLPPAVFSCLRAFALSKSWPLAMLVLVLALVPYGVNMADYSYNVTGVPDSIFGCALSDTEPMHISIMFTILSRTCLIVQDAILLIITWARLY
;
A
#
# COMPACT_ATOMS: atom_id res chain seq x y z
N MET A 1 -9.63 0.05 -42.09
CA MET A 1 -9.72 -0.79 -40.88
C MET A 1 -8.45 -0.54 -40.10
N SER A 2 -8.49 0.24 -39.02
CA SER A 2 -7.29 0.51 -38.22
C SER A 2 -6.87 -0.78 -37.53
N THR A 3 -5.74 -1.35 -37.95
CA THR A 3 -5.08 -2.44 -37.23
C THR A 3 -4.60 -1.89 -35.89
N TYR A 4 -5.29 -2.28 -34.81
CA TYR A 4 -4.87 -1.96 -33.45
C TYR A 4 -3.53 -2.64 -33.16
N ASP A 5 -2.64 -1.93 -32.48
CA ASP A 5 -1.34 -2.46 -32.04
C ASP A 5 -1.58 -3.62 -31.05
N PRO A 6 -1.08 -4.84 -31.31
CA PRO A 6 -1.26 -5.97 -30.41
C PRO A 6 -0.65 -5.74 -29.03
N THR A 7 0.38 -4.89 -28.90
CA THR A 7 0.97 -4.56 -27.60
C THR A 7 0.02 -3.71 -26.76
N LEU A 8 -0.65 -2.73 -27.37
CA LEU A 8 -1.64 -1.90 -26.70
C LEU A 8 -2.82 -2.73 -26.18
N VAL A 9 -3.35 -3.64 -27.00
CA VAL A 9 -4.46 -4.52 -26.62
C VAL A 9 -4.09 -5.36 -25.39
N LYS A 10 -2.85 -5.88 -25.36
CA LYS A 10 -2.35 -6.66 -24.24
C LYS A 10 -2.26 -5.82 -22.95
N THR A 11 -1.66 -4.62 -23.01
CA THR A 11 -1.52 -3.74 -21.84
C THR A 11 -2.88 -3.35 -21.26
N VAL A 12 -3.85 -3.01 -22.12
CA VAL A 12 -5.22 -2.67 -21.71
C VAL A 12 -5.89 -3.86 -21.03
N TYR A 13 -5.73 -5.07 -21.58
CA TYR A 13 -6.28 -6.29 -20.97
C TYR A 13 -5.68 -6.57 -19.59
N GLU A 14 -4.35 -6.49 -19.46
CA GLU A 14 -3.65 -6.68 -18.18
C GLU A 14 -4.13 -5.68 -17.12
N PHE A 15 -4.35 -4.43 -17.52
CA PHE A 15 -4.89 -3.40 -16.63
C PHE A 15 -6.32 -3.72 -16.15
N PHE A 16 -7.21 -4.13 -17.06
CA PHE A 16 -8.57 -4.51 -16.68
C PHE A 16 -8.59 -5.69 -15.71
N VAL A 17 -7.81 -6.74 -16.00
CA VAL A 17 -7.69 -7.90 -15.11
C VAL A 17 -7.18 -7.48 -13.73
N GLY A 18 -6.15 -6.64 -13.68
CA GLY A 18 -5.61 -6.10 -12.43
C GLY A 18 -6.68 -5.40 -11.60
N ASN A 19 -7.50 -4.57 -12.23
CA ASN A 19 -8.57 -3.85 -11.52
C ASN A 19 -9.69 -4.76 -11.03
N TYR A 20 -10.15 -5.72 -11.83
CA TYR A 20 -11.17 -6.67 -11.36
C TYR A 20 -10.67 -7.47 -10.16
N CYS A 21 -9.41 -7.89 -10.17
CA CYS A 21 -8.77 -8.55 -9.02
C CYS A 21 -8.70 -7.63 -7.80
N SER A 22 -8.36 -6.34 -8.00
CA SER A 22 -8.28 -5.34 -6.94
C SER A 22 -9.66 -5.09 -6.31
N ILE A 23 -10.69 -4.82 -7.10
CA ILE A 23 -12.07 -4.61 -6.63
C ILE A 23 -12.58 -5.83 -5.86
N THR A 24 -12.36 -7.02 -6.41
CA THR A 24 -12.78 -8.27 -5.75
C THR A 24 -12.09 -8.41 -4.39
N SER A 25 -10.77 -8.19 -4.32
CA SER A 25 -10.00 -8.25 -3.08
C SER A 25 -10.48 -7.21 -2.05
N ASN A 26 -10.77 -5.99 -2.52
CA ASN A 26 -11.28 -4.89 -1.71
C ASN A 26 -12.64 -5.20 -1.08
N VAL A 27 -13.57 -5.75 -1.87
CA VAL A 27 -14.89 -6.17 -1.38
C VAL A 27 -14.75 -7.26 -0.32
N PHE A 28 -13.89 -8.27 -0.55
CA PHE A 28 -13.62 -9.31 0.45
C PHE A 28 -13.03 -8.72 1.74
N TYR A 29 -12.10 -7.76 1.63
CA TYR A 29 -11.49 -7.12 2.79
C TYR A 29 -12.49 -6.29 3.60
N ILE A 30 -13.34 -5.50 2.93
CA ILE A 30 -14.42 -4.74 3.61
C ILE A 30 -15.36 -5.71 4.33
N TYR A 31 -15.77 -6.79 3.66
CA TYR A 31 -16.66 -7.79 4.23
C TYR A 31 -16.06 -8.44 5.48
N ASP A 32 -14.78 -8.86 5.43
CA ASP A 32 -14.07 -9.39 6.59
C ASP A 32 -13.96 -8.37 7.73
N CYS A 33 -13.74 -7.10 7.39
CA CYS A 33 -13.71 -6.02 8.37
C CYS A 33 -15.06 -5.80 9.06
N LEU A 34 -16.17 -5.97 8.35
CA LEU A 34 -17.51 -5.86 8.93
C LEU A 34 -17.82 -7.04 9.84
N LEU A 35 -17.43 -8.26 9.43
CA LEU A 35 -17.63 -9.47 10.23
C LEU A 35 -16.85 -9.43 11.56
N THR A 36 -15.64 -8.90 11.54
CA THR A 36 -14.75 -8.87 12.72
C THR A 36 -14.88 -7.57 13.53
N LEU A 37 -15.88 -6.73 13.25
CA LEU A 37 -16.09 -5.46 13.95
C LEU A 37 -16.56 -5.67 15.39
N ASP A 38 -17.45 -6.63 15.63
CA ASP A 38 -17.96 -6.93 16.97
C ASP A 38 -16.81 -7.35 17.91
N ASP A 39 -15.95 -8.25 17.42
CA ASP A 39 -14.73 -8.67 18.11
C ASP A 39 -13.77 -7.48 18.34
N GLU A 40 -13.63 -6.58 17.36
CA GLU A 40 -12.78 -5.40 17.52
C GLU A 40 -13.25 -4.50 18.67
N VAL A 41 -14.56 -4.24 18.71
CA VAL A 41 -15.16 -3.39 19.75
C VAL A 41 -14.95 -4.04 21.13
N GLU A 42 -15.11 -5.36 21.22
CA GLU A 42 -14.92 -6.10 22.48
C GLU A 42 -13.46 -6.11 22.96
N PHE A 43 -12.51 -6.42 22.07
CA PHE A 43 -11.12 -6.63 22.47
C PHE A 43 -10.27 -5.36 22.48
N PHE A 44 -10.52 -4.40 21.61
CA PHE A 44 -9.68 -3.22 21.44
C PHE A 44 -10.32 -1.93 21.96
N TRP A 45 -11.62 -1.70 21.72
CA TRP A 45 -12.24 -0.42 22.07
C TRP A 45 -12.64 -0.32 23.54
N LYS A 46 -13.12 -1.43 24.13
CA LYS A 46 -13.50 -1.49 25.56
C LYS A 46 -12.30 -1.56 26.51
N ARG A 47 -11.09 -1.80 25.99
CA ARG A 47 -9.87 -1.98 26.79
C ARG A 47 -9.04 -0.68 26.83
N PRO A 48 -8.19 -0.49 27.84
CA PRO A 48 -7.31 0.67 27.89
C PRO A 48 -6.40 0.70 26.65
N PHE A 49 -6.17 1.90 26.12
CA PHE A 49 -5.36 2.09 24.93
C PHE A 49 -3.89 1.72 25.20
N THR A 50 -3.39 0.71 24.51
CA THR A 50 -2.01 0.22 24.62
C THR A 50 -1.27 0.41 23.29
N GLY A 51 0.06 0.24 23.28
CA GLY A 51 0.83 0.24 22.04
C GLY A 51 0.41 -0.85 21.04
N ALA A 52 -0.03 -2.01 21.55
CA ALA A 52 -0.57 -3.07 20.70
C ALA A 52 -1.92 -2.67 20.08
N THR A 53 -2.79 -2.01 20.84
CA THR A 53 -4.05 -1.43 20.33
C THR A 53 -3.76 -0.42 19.23
N ALA A 54 -2.82 0.51 19.45
CA ALA A 54 -2.43 1.52 18.47
C ALA A 54 -1.92 0.87 17.17
N LEU A 55 -1.03 -0.12 17.28
CA LEU A 55 -0.46 -0.81 16.13
C LEU A 55 -1.51 -1.60 15.34
N PHE A 56 -2.44 -2.27 16.02
CA PHE A 56 -3.55 -2.97 15.40
C PHE A 56 -4.47 -2.02 14.63
N LEU A 57 -4.94 -0.95 15.29
CA LEU A 57 -5.81 0.04 14.66
C LEU A 57 -5.10 0.71 13.48
N PHE A 58 -3.84 1.09 13.65
CA PHE A 58 -3.06 1.70 12.58
C PHE A 58 -2.95 0.80 11.36
N ASN A 59 -2.64 -0.49 11.54
CA ASN A 59 -2.60 -1.45 10.44
C ASN A 59 -3.96 -1.62 9.76
N ARG A 60 -5.03 -1.79 10.54
CA ARG A 60 -6.38 -2.07 10.01
C ARG A 60 -6.98 -0.86 9.29
N TYR A 61 -6.92 0.31 9.91
CA TYR A 61 -7.56 1.51 9.35
C TYR A 61 -6.78 2.12 8.19
N LEU A 62 -5.45 1.94 8.11
CA LEU A 62 -4.71 2.31 6.90
C LEU A 62 -5.10 1.44 5.70
N ALA A 63 -5.23 0.13 5.90
CA ALA A 63 -5.68 -0.78 4.85
C ALA A 63 -7.14 -0.48 4.45
N LEU A 64 -8.03 -0.23 5.42
CA LEU A 64 -9.39 0.23 5.12
C LEU A 64 -9.42 1.55 4.36
N ALA A 65 -8.58 2.52 4.72
CA ALA A 65 -8.53 3.81 4.03
C ALA A 65 -8.14 3.65 2.55
N ASP A 66 -7.14 2.85 2.25
CA ASP A 66 -6.69 2.55 0.87
C ASP A 66 -7.75 1.79 0.07
N VAL A 67 -8.39 0.81 0.69
CA VAL A 67 -9.49 0.08 0.06
C VAL A 67 -10.66 1.02 -0.27
N LEU A 68 -10.96 1.97 0.61
CA LEU A 68 -12.01 2.97 0.39
C LEU A 68 -11.62 3.97 -0.71
N THR A 69 -10.39 4.50 -0.73
CA THR A 69 -9.96 5.43 -1.79
C THR A 69 -10.07 4.76 -3.15
N LEU A 70 -9.54 3.53 -3.30
CA LEU A 70 -9.63 2.78 -4.55
C LEU A 70 -11.08 2.49 -4.98
N PHE A 71 -11.95 2.13 -4.02
CA PHE A 71 -13.36 1.89 -4.30
C PHE A 71 -14.08 3.16 -4.80
N PHE A 72 -13.84 4.30 -4.15
CA PHE A 72 -14.43 5.57 -4.56
C PHE A 72 -13.89 6.03 -5.92
N SER A 73 -12.58 5.89 -6.17
CA SER A 73 -11.96 6.23 -7.45
C SER A 73 -12.54 5.40 -8.59
N TRP A 74 -12.72 4.10 -8.40
CA TRP A 74 -13.39 3.25 -9.39
C TRP A 74 -14.87 3.60 -9.59
N SER A 75 -15.63 3.78 -8.51
CA SER A 75 -17.06 4.08 -8.60
C SER A 75 -17.34 5.45 -9.25
N GLY A 76 -16.48 6.44 -9.00
CA GLY A 76 -16.62 7.79 -9.51
C GLY A 76 -16.28 7.95 -10.99
N GLN A 77 -15.51 7.03 -11.58
CA GLN A 77 -15.16 7.06 -13.00
C GLN A 77 -16.26 6.51 -13.92
N ASN A 78 -17.22 5.75 -13.38
CA ASN A 78 -18.30 5.19 -14.18
C ASN A 78 -19.31 6.29 -14.55
N ALA A 79 -19.73 6.33 -15.82
CA ALA A 79 -20.64 7.34 -16.40
C ALA A 79 -22.04 7.42 -15.74
N TRP A 80 -22.31 6.61 -14.73
CA TRP A 80 -23.58 6.50 -14.03
C TRP A 80 -23.70 7.55 -12.91
N TYR A 81 -22.57 8.15 -12.49
CA TYR A 81 -22.50 9.24 -11.51
C TYR A 81 -21.84 10.47 -12.14
N SER A 82 -22.64 11.33 -12.78
CA SER A 82 -22.15 12.51 -13.52
C SER A 82 -21.25 13.42 -12.69
N ASP A 83 -21.59 13.61 -11.41
CA ASP A 83 -20.90 14.56 -10.53
C ASP A 83 -19.57 13.99 -10.02
N ALA A 84 -19.52 12.68 -9.78
CA ALA A 84 -18.29 12.00 -9.40
C ALA A 84 -17.32 11.88 -10.59
N ALA A 85 -17.85 11.62 -11.79
CA ALA A 85 -17.04 11.61 -13.00
C ALA A 85 -16.46 13.01 -13.28
N ALA A 86 -17.24 14.07 -13.06
CA ALA A 86 -16.75 15.44 -13.17
C ALA A 86 -15.63 15.75 -12.15
N TRP A 87 -15.70 15.18 -10.94
CA TRP A 87 -14.63 15.33 -9.94
C TRP A 87 -13.32 14.71 -10.40
N TYR A 88 -13.33 13.47 -10.90
CA TYR A 88 -12.10 12.78 -11.32
C TYR A 88 -11.52 13.31 -12.65
N ASN A 89 -12.35 13.93 -13.49
CA ASN A 89 -11.87 14.62 -14.70
C ASN A 89 -11.18 15.96 -14.41
N ASN A 90 -11.20 16.46 -13.17
CA ASN A 90 -10.50 17.67 -12.78
C ASN A 90 -9.05 17.35 -12.37
N ASP A 91 -8.07 17.92 -13.08
CA ASP A 91 -6.63 17.70 -12.83
C ASP A 91 -6.25 17.83 -11.35
N ARG A 92 -6.77 18.85 -10.66
CA ARG A 92 -6.45 19.09 -9.25
C ARG A 92 -7.01 18.02 -8.34
N SER A 93 -8.23 17.56 -8.58
CA SER A 93 -8.88 16.53 -7.78
C SER A 93 -8.21 15.18 -7.98
N CYS A 94 -7.87 14.87 -9.24
CA CYS A 94 -7.12 13.68 -9.61
C CYS A 94 -5.72 13.65 -8.96
N ALA A 95 -5.01 14.78 -9.00
CA ALA A 95 -3.71 14.91 -8.34
C ALA A 95 -3.78 14.76 -6.82
N ILE A 96 -4.86 15.24 -6.18
CA ILE A 96 -5.05 15.07 -4.73
C ILE A 96 -5.32 13.60 -4.41
N ASP A 97 -6.19 12.94 -5.18
CA ASP A 97 -6.56 11.54 -4.99
C ASP A 97 -5.34 10.61 -5.05
N GLU A 98 -4.54 10.70 -6.12
CA GLU A 98 -3.34 9.89 -6.30
C GLU A 98 -2.30 10.11 -5.19
N ARG A 99 -2.09 11.36 -4.78
CA ARG A 99 -1.16 11.68 -3.68
C ARG A 99 -1.65 11.11 -2.36
N ILE A 100 -2.94 11.18 -2.06
CA ILE A 100 -3.49 10.61 -0.83
C ILE A 100 -3.34 9.09 -0.85
N THR A 101 -3.70 8.45 -1.96
CA THR A 101 -3.58 6.99 -2.11
C THR A 101 -2.14 6.53 -1.91
N LEU A 102 -1.17 7.17 -2.56
CA LEU A 102 0.25 6.84 -2.35
C LEU A 102 0.71 7.06 -0.90
N ALA A 103 0.30 8.16 -0.26
CA ALA A 103 0.64 8.40 1.13
C ALA A 103 0.13 7.28 2.04
N ILE A 104 -1.11 6.81 1.82
CA ILE A 104 -1.69 5.70 2.59
C ILE A 104 -0.92 4.41 2.33
N VAL A 105 -0.67 4.07 1.06
CA VAL A 105 0.09 2.87 0.67
C VAL A 105 1.49 2.85 1.29
N TYR A 106 2.17 4.00 1.34
CA TYR A 106 3.49 4.07 1.96
C TYR A 106 3.40 3.95 3.48
N LEU A 107 2.42 4.57 4.12
CA LEU A 107 2.18 4.43 5.56
C LEU A 107 1.87 2.98 5.96
N GLN A 108 1.24 2.18 5.10
CA GLN A 108 1.00 0.75 5.34
C GLN A 108 2.29 -0.09 5.44
N LEU A 109 3.44 0.44 5.03
CA LEU A 109 4.74 -0.23 5.19
C LEU A 109 5.27 -0.16 6.62
N LEU A 110 4.76 0.76 7.45
CA LEU A 110 5.23 0.97 8.82
C LEU A 110 4.76 -0.14 9.79
N PRO A 111 3.48 -0.55 9.84
CA PRO A 111 3.05 -1.65 10.70
C PRO A 111 3.87 -2.94 10.56
N PRO A 112 4.09 -3.51 9.35
CA PRO A 112 4.85 -4.75 9.21
C PRO A 112 6.32 -4.58 9.65
N ALA A 113 6.93 -3.40 9.42
CA ALA A 113 8.28 -3.11 9.90
C ALA A 113 8.37 -3.14 11.44
N VAL A 114 7.39 -2.55 12.12
CA VAL A 114 7.30 -2.57 13.59
C VAL A 114 7.05 -3.99 14.11
N PHE A 115 6.15 -4.75 13.49
CA PHE A 115 5.91 -6.15 13.86
C PHE A 115 7.17 -7.02 13.72
N SER A 116 7.91 -6.86 12.62
CA SER A 116 9.19 -7.54 12.40
C SER A 116 10.23 -7.19 13.48
N CYS A 117 10.34 -5.90 13.85
CA CYS A 117 11.22 -5.45 14.92
C CYS A 117 10.85 -6.05 16.29
N LEU A 118 9.56 -6.00 16.65
CA LEU A 118 9.05 -6.56 17.90
C LEU A 118 9.30 -8.06 17.97
N ARG A 119 9.09 -8.79 16.87
CA ARG A 119 9.38 -10.22 16.77
C ARG A 119 10.87 -10.51 16.94
N ALA A 120 11.74 -9.75 16.27
CA ALA A 120 13.18 -9.88 16.41
C ALA A 120 13.60 -9.68 17.88
N PHE A 121 13.12 -8.60 18.52
CA PHE A 121 13.43 -8.29 19.91
C PHE A 121 12.93 -9.37 20.88
N ALA A 122 11.71 -9.88 20.66
CA ALA A 122 11.11 -10.91 21.51
C ALA A 122 11.95 -12.19 21.56
N LEU A 123 12.51 -12.62 20.41
CA LEU A 123 13.29 -13.85 20.25
C LEU A 123 14.79 -13.66 20.57
N SER A 124 15.39 -12.57 20.09
CA SER A 124 16.83 -12.35 20.26
C SER A 124 17.18 -11.81 21.65
N LYS A 125 16.24 -11.09 22.27
CA LYS A 125 16.45 -10.25 23.48
C LYS A 125 17.56 -9.21 23.30
N SER A 126 17.87 -8.84 22.06
CA SER A 126 18.92 -7.87 21.74
C SER A 126 18.37 -6.67 20.96
N TRP A 127 18.46 -5.49 21.58
CA TRP A 127 18.04 -4.23 20.98
C TRP A 127 18.77 -3.88 19.67
N PRO A 128 20.10 -4.04 19.55
CA PRO A 128 20.79 -3.68 18.31
C PRO A 128 20.32 -4.50 17.11
N LEU A 129 20.04 -5.79 17.29
CA LEU A 129 19.57 -6.66 16.23
C LEU A 129 18.13 -6.32 15.82
N ALA A 130 17.27 -6.02 16.80
CA ALA A 130 15.91 -5.57 16.52
C ALA A 130 15.88 -4.23 15.77
N MET A 131 16.75 -3.30 16.16
CA MET A 131 16.89 -2.02 15.45
C MET A 131 17.45 -2.19 14.04
N LEU A 132 18.38 -3.12 13.83
CA LEU A 132 18.85 -3.45 12.48
C LEU A 132 17.69 -3.96 11.60
N VAL A 133 16.88 -4.88 12.12
CA VAL A 133 15.67 -5.38 11.44
C VAL A 133 14.71 -4.24 11.11
N LEU A 134 14.46 -3.32 12.06
CA LEU A 134 13.60 -2.17 11.85
C LEU A 134 14.14 -1.24 10.75
N VAL A 135 15.43 -0.91 10.78
CA VAL A 135 16.06 -0.03 9.79
C VAL A 135 15.96 -0.64 8.40
N LEU A 136 16.29 -1.94 8.25
CA LEU A 136 16.14 -2.63 6.97
C LEU A 136 14.69 -2.64 6.48
N ALA A 137 13.72 -2.87 7.38
CA ALA A 137 12.30 -2.88 7.03
C ALA A 137 11.72 -1.48 6.73
N LEU A 138 12.35 -0.40 7.20
CA LEU A 138 11.96 0.98 6.91
C LEU A 138 12.56 1.54 5.61
N VAL A 139 13.54 0.85 5.01
CA VAL A 139 14.12 1.28 3.72
C VAL A 139 13.06 1.44 2.62
N PRO A 140 12.15 0.47 2.38
CA PRO A 140 11.09 0.63 1.38
C PRO A 140 10.20 1.86 1.64
N TYR A 141 9.87 2.15 2.90
CA TYR A 141 9.11 3.36 3.25
C TYR A 141 9.85 4.62 2.85
N GLY A 142 11.14 4.73 3.22
CA GLY A 142 11.95 5.90 2.91
C GLY A 142 12.19 6.10 1.41
N VAL A 143 12.44 4.99 0.69
CA VAL A 143 12.66 5.00 -0.75
C VAL A 143 11.40 5.41 -1.50
N ASN A 144 10.25 4.81 -1.18
CA ASN A 144 8.99 5.15 -1.84
C ASN A 144 8.56 6.60 -1.53
N MET A 145 8.85 7.10 -0.32
CA MET A 145 8.60 8.50 0.01
C MET A 145 9.43 9.47 -0.86
N ALA A 146 10.54 9.02 -1.45
CA ALA A 146 11.34 9.84 -2.36
C ALA A 146 10.59 10.17 -3.66
N ASP A 147 9.55 9.41 -4.03
CA ASP A 147 8.74 9.67 -5.23
C ASP A 147 8.10 11.06 -5.18
N TYR A 148 7.73 11.56 -4.00
CA TYR A 148 7.21 12.92 -3.82
C TYR A 148 8.18 14.02 -4.27
N SER A 149 9.49 13.74 -4.31
CA SER A 149 10.49 14.67 -4.83
C SER A 149 10.48 14.78 -6.36
N TYR A 150 9.90 13.79 -7.05
CA TYR A 150 9.79 13.70 -8.51
C TYR A 150 8.44 14.16 -9.05
N ASN A 151 7.82 15.17 -8.42
CA ASN A 151 6.58 15.81 -8.88
C ASN A 151 5.42 14.83 -9.13
N VAL A 152 5.27 13.82 -8.28
CA VAL A 152 4.14 12.89 -8.33
C VAL A 152 2.80 13.64 -8.37
N THR A 153 1.97 13.27 -9.33
CA THR A 153 0.65 13.84 -9.58
C THR A 153 -0.26 12.80 -10.24
N GLY A 154 -1.55 13.09 -10.29
CA GLY A 154 -2.54 12.35 -11.05
C GLY A 154 -2.95 13.13 -12.29
N VAL A 155 -3.15 12.42 -13.41
CA VAL A 155 -3.64 12.99 -14.66
C VAL A 155 -4.92 12.25 -15.09
N PRO A 156 -5.98 12.96 -15.49
CA PRO A 156 -7.18 12.32 -16.02
C PRO A 156 -6.90 11.56 -17.32
N ASP A 157 -7.30 10.31 -17.35
CA ASP A 157 -7.26 9.36 -18.45
C ASP A 157 -8.69 8.90 -18.78
N SER A 158 -9.00 8.87 -20.07
CA SER A 158 -10.35 8.57 -20.56
C SER A 158 -10.81 7.12 -20.36
N ILE A 159 -9.88 6.18 -20.14
CA ILE A 159 -10.14 4.74 -20.05
C ILE A 159 -10.01 4.27 -18.60
N PHE A 160 -9.01 4.79 -17.90
CA PHE A 160 -8.61 4.32 -16.57
C PHE A 160 -8.89 5.33 -15.46
N GLY A 161 -9.44 6.50 -15.81
CA GLY A 161 -9.72 7.59 -14.90
C GLY A 161 -8.45 8.25 -14.40
N CYS A 162 -8.15 8.23 -13.10
CA CYS A 162 -6.92 8.85 -12.63
C CYS A 162 -5.71 7.94 -12.84
N ALA A 163 -4.73 8.45 -13.58
CA ALA A 163 -3.46 7.78 -13.79
C ALA A 163 -2.34 8.51 -13.05
N LEU A 164 -1.50 7.75 -12.36
CA LEU A 164 -0.29 8.26 -11.76
C LEU A 164 0.68 8.78 -12.83
N SER A 165 1.22 9.96 -12.60
CA SER A 165 2.29 10.54 -13.41
C SER A 165 3.36 11.13 -12.50
N ASP A 166 4.62 10.90 -12.85
CA ASP A 166 5.78 11.45 -12.16
C ASP A 166 6.86 11.89 -13.17
N THR A 167 7.94 12.44 -12.63
CA THR A 167 9.13 12.83 -13.39
C THR A 167 10.34 11.97 -13.01
N GLU A 168 10.11 10.79 -12.44
CA GLU A 168 11.15 9.90 -11.98
C GLU A 168 11.89 9.27 -13.18
N PRO A 169 13.22 9.39 -13.27
CA PRO A 169 13.97 8.67 -14.30
C PRO A 169 13.93 7.16 -14.06
N MET A 170 13.68 6.36 -15.11
CA MET A 170 13.60 4.89 -15.04
C MET A 170 14.80 4.23 -14.32
N HIS A 171 16.01 4.78 -14.46
CA HIS A 171 17.20 4.23 -13.81
C HIS A 171 17.20 4.38 -12.28
N ILE A 172 16.59 5.46 -11.76
CA ILE A 172 16.42 5.68 -10.31
C ILE A 172 15.38 4.71 -9.77
N SER A 173 14.25 4.53 -10.46
CA SER A 173 13.18 3.62 -10.07
C SER A 173 13.66 2.17 -9.94
N ILE A 174 14.51 1.73 -10.88
CA ILE A 174 15.16 0.41 -10.82
C ILE A 174 16.09 0.33 -9.59
N MET A 175 16.90 1.35 -9.33
CA MET A 175 17.82 1.37 -8.19
C MET A 175 17.08 1.33 -6.85
N PHE A 176 16.01 2.12 -6.72
CA PHE A 176 15.11 2.17 -5.58
C PHE A 176 14.41 0.83 -5.34
N THR A 177 13.93 0.18 -6.40
CA THR A 177 13.37 -1.17 -6.33
C THR A 177 14.41 -2.18 -5.83
N ILE A 178 15.64 -2.16 -6.36
CA ILE A 178 16.69 -3.10 -5.92
C ILE A 178 17.03 -2.88 -4.44
N LEU A 179 17.20 -1.62 -4.02
CA LEU A 179 17.54 -1.28 -2.64
C LEU A 179 16.44 -1.73 -1.67
N SER A 180 15.18 -1.40 -1.94
CA SER A 180 14.06 -1.79 -1.10
C SER A 180 13.91 -3.31 -0.99
N ARG A 181 13.99 -4.04 -2.12
CA ARG A 181 13.85 -5.50 -2.16
C ARG A 181 15.00 -6.21 -1.47
N THR A 182 16.24 -5.76 -1.66
CA THR A 182 17.40 -6.39 -1.01
C THR A 182 17.37 -6.21 0.50
N CYS A 183 17.01 -5.02 1.00
CA CYS A 183 16.86 -4.79 2.44
C CYS A 183 15.77 -5.67 3.08
N LEU A 184 14.63 -5.84 2.42
CA LEU A 184 13.56 -6.74 2.90
C LEU A 184 13.99 -8.21 2.91
N ILE A 185 14.67 -8.67 1.84
CA ILE A 185 15.18 -10.05 1.78
C ILE A 185 16.17 -10.32 2.92
N VAL A 186 17.09 -9.38 3.19
CA VAL A 186 18.05 -9.51 4.29
C VAL A 186 17.33 -9.49 5.64
N GLN A 187 16.32 -8.64 5.81
CA GLN A 187 15.50 -8.60 7.02
C GLN A 187 14.78 -9.93 7.27
N ASP A 188 14.19 -10.54 6.24
CA ASP A 188 13.52 -11.83 6.34
C ASP A 188 14.50 -12.95 6.64
N ALA A 189 15.67 -12.96 5.99
CA ALA A 189 16.72 -13.94 6.28
C ALA A 189 17.19 -13.86 7.74
N ILE A 190 17.40 -12.65 8.27
CA ILE A 190 17.74 -12.44 9.69
C ILE A 190 16.65 -13.00 10.60
N LEU A 191 15.37 -12.69 10.33
CA LEU A 191 14.26 -13.20 11.13
C LEU A 191 14.17 -14.72 11.10
N LEU A 192 14.37 -15.34 9.93
CA LEU A 192 14.38 -16.79 9.77
C LEU A 192 15.51 -17.43 10.59
N ILE A 193 16.72 -16.88 10.52
CA ILE A 193 17.89 -17.36 11.28
C ILE A 193 17.64 -17.24 12.80
N ILE A 194 17.14 -16.09 13.27
CA ILE A 194 16.82 -15.89 14.70
C ILE A 194 15.74 -16.87 15.14
N THR A 195 14.70 -17.03 14.33
CA THR A 195 13.59 -17.95 14.61
C THR A 195 14.12 -19.37 14.72
N TRP A 196 14.94 -19.82 13.77
CA TRP A 196 15.53 -21.16 13.80
C TRP A 196 16.38 -21.36 15.06
N ALA A 197 17.36 -20.49 15.31
CA ALA A 197 18.32 -20.66 16.39
C ALA A 197 17.73 -20.57 17.81
N ARG A 198 16.50 -20.06 17.95
CA ARG A 198 15.83 -19.91 19.25
C ARG A 198 14.69 -20.90 19.48
N LEU A 199 14.08 -21.42 18.42
CA LEU A 199 12.93 -22.34 18.52
C LEU A 199 13.31 -23.81 18.23
N TYR A 200 14.42 -24.06 17.54
CA TYR A 200 14.95 -25.39 17.24
C TYR A 200 16.37 -25.54 17.77
#